data_AF-A0A2W4UMJ5-F1
#
_entry.id   AF-A0A2W4UMJ5-F1
#
_cell.length_a   1.000
_cell.length_b   1.000
_cell.length_c   1.000
_cell.angle_alpha   90.00
_cell.angle_beta   90.00
_cell.angle_gamma   90.00
#
_symmetry.space_group_name_H-M   'P 1'
#
loop_
_entity.id
_entity.type
_entity.pdbx_description
1 polymer ?
#
loop_
_entity_poly.entity_id
_entity_poly.type
_entity_poly.pdbx_seq_one_letter_code
_entity_poly.pdbx_strand_id
1 'polypeptide(L)'
;MKRFLLLLLASLSLSVAIGWQASIAQQISAEQQFQNAAIAYISHGFRDPDDIVIRKLSVSSDERYALASWNYLEIGGMTVLKKEGEKIKVLTHGGGAINQAGLEAVGIPARSAIELLSENEAR
;
A
#
# COMPACT_ATOMS: atom_id res chain seq x y z
N MET A 1 28.51 71.39 -21.15
CA MET A 1 29.17 70.68 -20.02
C MET A 1 28.18 69.68 -19.42
N LYS A 2 28.67 68.49 -19.01
CA LYS A 2 27.98 67.40 -18.26
C LYS A 2 26.94 66.59 -19.06
N ARG A 3 27.25 65.38 -19.56
CA ARG A 3 27.37 64.02 -18.92
C ARG A 3 26.04 63.48 -18.36
N PHE A 4 25.68 62.26 -18.79
CA PHE A 4 24.93 61.14 -18.17
C PHE A 4 24.11 60.44 -19.28
N LEU A 5 24.53 59.33 -19.91
CA LEU A 5 24.82 57.98 -19.43
C LEU A 5 23.56 57.18 -18.99
N LEU A 6 23.26 56.13 -19.78
CA LEU A 6 22.71 54.81 -19.40
C LEU A 6 21.24 54.69 -18.96
N LEU A 7 20.41 53.98 -19.73
CA LEU A 7 20.09 52.56 -19.47
C LEU A 7 19.08 51.96 -20.48
N LEU A 8 19.49 50.83 -21.06
CA LEU A 8 18.65 49.81 -21.70
C LEU A 8 17.55 49.34 -20.74
N LEU A 9 16.39 48.95 -21.29
CA LEU A 9 15.79 47.63 -21.04
C LEU A 9 14.74 47.33 -22.12
N ALA A 10 15.08 46.38 -22.99
CA ALA A 10 14.18 45.81 -23.97
C ALA A 10 13.08 45.02 -23.24
N SER A 11 11.84 45.36 -23.55
CA SER A 11 10.64 44.61 -23.20
C SER A 11 10.64 43.29 -23.97
N LEU A 12 10.95 42.18 -23.29
CA LEU A 12 10.63 40.85 -23.78
C LEU A 12 9.36 40.35 -23.10
N SER A 13 8.41 40.04 -23.99
CA SER A 13 7.03 39.72 -23.75
C SER A 13 6.83 38.47 -22.89
N LEU A 14 5.81 38.59 -22.05
CA LEU A 14 5.19 37.56 -21.23
C LEU A 14 4.60 36.46 -22.14
N SER A 15 5.32 35.36 -22.32
CA SER A 15 4.72 34.12 -22.88
C SER A 15 4.24 33.25 -21.73
N VAL A 16 2.93 33.29 -21.52
CA VAL A 16 2.17 32.38 -20.67
C VAL A 16 2.32 30.96 -21.22
N ALA A 17 3.09 30.12 -20.53
CA ALA A 17 3.05 28.67 -20.73
C ALA A 17 2.02 28.08 -19.75
N ILE A 18 0.76 28.04 -20.18
CA ILE A 18 -0.27 27.20 -19.54
C ILE A 18 -0.16 25.80 -20.14
N GLY A 19 -0.12 24.81 -19.24
CA GLY A 19 -0.20 23.38 -19.55
C GLY A 19 1.18 22.73 -19.51
N TRP A 20 1.44 21.68 -18.77
CA TRP A 20 0.58 20.67 -18.17
C TRP A 20 1.16 20.35 -16.79
N GLN A 21 0.48 20.72 -15.70
CA GLN A 21 0.67 19.99 -14.46
C GLN A 21 -0.05 18.66 -14.64
N ALA A 22 0.62 17.69 -15.24
CA ALA A 22 0.25 16.30 -15.05
C ALA A 22 0.35 16.08 -13.54
N SER A 23 -0.79 16.06 -12.87
CA SER A 23 -0.88 15.51 -11.52
C SER A 23 -0.39 14.07 -11.63
N ILE A 24 0.88 13.85 -11.34
CA ILE A 24 1.42 12.52 -11.09
C ILE A 24 0.80 12.11 -9.75
N ALA A 25 -0.48 11.71 -9.78
CA ALA A 25 -1.01 10.85 -8.76
C ALA A 25 -0.17 9.58 -8.87
N GLN A 26 0.84 9.48 -8.02
CA GLN A 26 1.74 8.35 -7.95
C GLN A 26 0.85 7.12 -7.78
N GLN A 27 0.74 6.29 -8.83
CA GLN A 27 -0.11 5.11 -8.80
C GLN A 27 0.51 4.13 -7.80
N ILE A 28 -0.02 4.14 -6.58
CA ILE A 28 0.43 3.27 -5.48
C ILE A 28 0.13 1.83 -5.92
N SER A 29 1.15 0.95 -5.91
CA SER A 29 1.00 -0.45 -6.28
C SER A 29 -0.03 -1.16 -5.37
N ALA A 30 -0.68 -2.22 -5.87
CA ALA A 30 -1.63 -2.98 -5.07
C ALA A 30 -1.00 -3.51 -3.77
N GLU A 31 0.25 -3.98 -3.86
CA GLU A 31 1.03 -4.41 -2.70
C GLU A 31 1.16 -3.31 -1.64
N GLN A 32 1.54 -2.09 -2.03
CA GLN A 32 1.65 -0.97 -1.10
C GLN A 32 0.28 -0.57 -0.52
N GLN A 33 -0.80 -0.66 -1.31
CA GLN A 33 -2.16 -0.42 -0.81
C GLN A 33 -2.53 -1.45 0.28
N PHE A 34 -2.28 -2.74 0.03
CA PHE A 34 -2.50 -3.82 1.00
C PHE A 34 -1.63 -3.68 2.24
N GLN A 35 -0.37 -3.30 2.09
CA GLN A 35 0.54 -3.08 3.21
C GLN A 35 0.03 -1.95 4.11
N ASN A 36 -0.34 -0.81 3.53
CA ASN A 36 -0.87 0.32 4.27
C ASN A 36 -2.17 -0.03 4.99
N ALA A 37 -3.07 -0.77 4.33
CA ALA A 37 -4.32 -1.23 4.93
C ALA A 37 -4.10 -2.24 6.07
N ALA A 38 -3.15 -3.17 5.91
CA ALA A 38 -2.79 -4.13 6.95
C ALA A 38 -2.22 -3.42 8.18
N ILE A 39 -1.25 -2.52 8.00
CA ILE A 39 -0.69 -1.71 9.09
C ILE A 39 -1.81 -0.93 9.78
N ALA A 40 -2.59 -0.16 9.02
CA ALA A 40 -3.67 0.66 9.58
C ALA A 40 -4.66 -0.17 10.41
N TYR A 41 -5.07 -1.35 9.93
CA TYR A 41 -5.98 -2.20 10.67
C TYR A 41 -5.34 -2.82 11.91
N ILE A 42 -4.17 -3.43 11.77
CA ILE A 42 -3.49 -4.14 12.87
C ILE A 42 -3.14 -3.11 13.96
N SER A 43 -2.64 -1.93 13.61
CA SER A 43 -2.33 -0.85 14.56
C SER A 43 -3.53 -0.36 15.37
N HIS A 44 -4.77 -0.45 14.87
CA HIS A 44 -5.96 -0.11 15.67
C HIS A 44 -6.29 -1.19 16.72
N GLY A 45 -5.83 -2.43 16.53
CA GLY A 45 -6.14 -3.55 17.41
C GLY A 45 -5.20 -3.70 18.61
N PHE A 46 -4.07 -2.98 18.63
CA PHE A 46 -3.05 -3.10 19.68
C PHE A 46 -2.81 -1.78 20.41
N ARG A 47 -2.38 -1.88 21.67
CA ARG A 47 -2.10 -0.71 22.53
C ARG A 47 -0.91 0.12 22.00
N ASP A 48 0.12 -0.56 21.51
CA ASP A 48 1.39 0.03 21.10
C ASP A 48 1.67 -0.32 19.62
N PRO A 49 1.14 0.46 18.67
CA PRO A 49 1.15 0.09 17.25
C PRO A 49 2.56 0.06 16.63
N ASP A 50 3.53 0.72 17.23
CA ASP A 50 4.92 0.77 16.76
C ASP A 50 5.65 -0.58 16.92
N ASP A 51 5.14 -1.47 17.76
CA ASP A 51 5.68 -2.82 17.97
C ASP A 51 5.19 -3.84 16.92
N ILE A 52 4.30 -3.41 16.00
CA ILE A 52 3.81 -4.26 14.92
C ILE A 52 4.82 -4.27 13.78
N VAL A 53 5.27 -5.47 13.42
CA VAL A 53 6.15 -5.69 12.28
C VAL A 53 5.44 -6.60 11.28
N ILE A 54 5.08 -6.07 10.11
CA ILE A 54 4.68 -6.91 8.97
C ILE A 54 5.92 -7.65 8.49
N ARG A 55 5.94 -8.97 8.66
CA ARG A 55 7.05 -9.84 8.24
C ARG A 55 7.00 -10.12 6.76
N LYS A 56 5.79 -10.32 6.24
CA LYS A 56 5.57 -10.64 4.83
C LYS A 56 4.18 -10.23 4.40
N LEU A 57 4.08 -9.82 3.15
CA LEU A 57 2.84 -9.58 2.46
C LEU A 57 2.86 -10.40 1.17
N SER A 58 1.91 -11.31 1.03
CA SER A 58 1.67 -12.06 -0.20
C SER A 58 0.43 -11.47 -0.86
N VAL A 59 0.47 -11.24 -2.17
CA VAL A 59 -0.63 -10.61 -2.92
C VAL A 59 -0.98 -11.54 -4.06
N SER A 60 -2.25 -11.88 -4.20
CA SER A 60 -2.67 -12.76 -5.29
C SER A 60 -2.39 -12.11 -6.65
N SER A 61 -2.14 -12.93 -7.68
CA SER A 61 -1.82 -12.44 -9.04
C SER A 61 -2.92 -11.60 -9.68
N ASP A 62 -4.16 -11.72 -9.22
CA ASP A 62 -5.28 -10.88 -9.64
C ASP A 62 -5.40 -9.57 -8.83
N GLU A 63 -4.51 -9.34 -7.87
CA GLU A 63 -4.45 -8.18 -6.96
C GLU A 63 -5.72 -7.97 -6.12
N ARG A 64 -6.54 -9.01 -5.96
CA ARG A 64 -7.81 -8.92 -5.22
C ARG A 64 -7.68 -9.31 -3.76
N TYR A 65 -6.64 -10.05 -3.40
CA TYR A 65 -6.47 -10.60 -2.06
C TYR A 65 -5.02 -10.44 -1.59
N ALA A 66 -4.84 -10.33 -0.29
CA ALA A 66 -3.53 -10.37 0.31
C ALA A 66 -3.54 -11.12 1.64
N LEU A 67 -2.39 -11.71 1.98
CA LEU A 67 -2.13 -12.35 3.26
C LEU A 67 -0.91 -11.69 3.88
N ALA A 68 -1.13 -10.98 4.98
CA ALA A 68 -0.07 -10.36 5.75
C ALA A 68 0.27 -11.23 6.96
N SER A 69 1.54 -11.65 7.08
CA SER A 69 2.06 -12.23 8.32
C SER A 69 2.76 -11.14 9.12
N TRP A 70 2.51 -11.11 10.42
CA TRP A 70 2.96 -10.03 11.29
C TRP A 70 3.34 -10.57 12.66
N ASN A 71 4.17 -9.79 13.36
CA ASN A 71 4.48 -9.99 14.77
C ASN A 71 4.08 -8.74 15.54
N TYR A 72 3.55 -8.93 16.74
CA TYR A 72 3.42 -7.92 17.77
C TYR A 72 4.15 -8.45 19.00
N LEU A 73 5.29 -7.84 19.33
CA LEU A 73 6.23 -8.38 20.32
C LEU A 73 6.61 -9.85 19.97
N GLU A 74 6.30 -10.79 20.87
CA GLU A 74 6.57 -12.23 20.70
C GLU A 74 5.41 -13.01 20.06
N ILE A 75 4.27 -12.34 19.81
CA ILE A 75 3.06 -12.98 19.26
C ILE A 75 3.05 -12.80 17.75
N GLY A 76 2.97 -13.92 17.03
CA GLY A 76 2.77 -13.94 15.58
C GLY A 76 1.30 -14.10 15.19
N GLY A 77 0.93 -13.53 14.06
CA GLY A 77 -0.40 -13.69 13.50
C GLY A 77 -0.47 -13.45 12.00
N MET A 78 -1.68 -13.64 11.48
CA MET A 78 -1.99 -13.46 10.07
C MET A 78 -3.25 -12.61 9.91
N THR A 79 -3.24 -11.77 8.88
CA THR A 79 -4.36 -10.93 8.47
C THR A 79 -4.67 -11.18 7.00
N VAL A 80 -5.93 -11.48 6.69
CA VAL A 80 -6.40 -11.71 5.33
C VAL A 80 -7.14 -10.47 4.85
N LEU A 81 -6.75 -9.96 3.70
CA LEU A 81 -7.29 -8.74 3.12
C LEU A 81 -7.92 -9.02 1.75
N LYS A 82 -8.94 -8.21 1.41
CA LYS A 82 -9.62 -8.24 0.12
C LYS A 82 -9.79 -6.83 -0.42
N LYS A 83 -9.48 -6.63 -1.69
CA LYS A 83 -9.76 -5.41 -2.43
C LYS A 83 -11.16 -5.46 -3.04
N GLU A 84 -11.94 -4.42 -2.78
CA GLU A 84 -13.31 -4.21 -3.27
C GLU A 84 -13.37 -2.81 -3.92
N GLY A 85 -13.06 -2.75 -5.22
CA GLY A 85 -12.85 -1.49 -5.92
C GLY A 85 -11.61 -0.76 -5.37
N GLU A 86 -11.80 0.49 -4.92
CA GLU A 86 -10.75 1.32 -4.32
C GLU A 86 -10.54 1.08 -2.81
N LYS A 87 -11.33 0.19 -2.20
CA LYS A 87 -11.28 -0.08 -0.77
C LYS A 87 -10.64 -1.43 -0.48
N ILE A 88 -9.91 -1.51 0.64
CA ILE A 88 -9.41 -2.77 1.18
C ILE A 88 -10.15 -3.08 2.46
N LYS A 89 -10.66 -4.31 2.55
CA LYS A 89 -11.38 -4.85 3.69
C LYS A 89 -10.57 -5.98 4.31
N VAL A 90 -10.55 -6.04 5.64
CA VAL A 90 -10.03 -7.21 6.37
C VAL A 90 -11.11 -8.26 6.46
N LEU A 91 -10.81 -9.47 6.00
CA LEU A 91 -11.71 -10.62 6.03
C LEU A 91 -11.57 -11.39 7.35
N THR A 92 -10.34 -11.57 7.82
CA THR A 92 -10.05 -12.16 9.13
C THR A 92 -8.69 -11.68 9.64
N HIS A 93 -8.55 -11.69 10.95
CA HIS A 93 -7.34 -11.31 11.68
C HIS A 93 -7.26 -12.16 12.94
N GLY A 94 -6.08 -12.73 13.21
CA GLY A 94 -5.89 -13.54 14.41
C GLY A 94 -4.45 -13.93 14.66
N GLY A 95 -4.21 -14.39 15.89
CA GLY A 95 -2.95 -15.02 16.27
C GLY A 95 -2.83 -16.43 15.69
N GLY A 96 -1.64 -16.80 15.24
CA GLY A 96 -1.36 -18.11 14.67
C GLY A 96 -1.45 -18.18 13.14
N ALA A 97 -1.12 -19.36 12.61
CA ALA A 97 -1.09 -19.62 11.17
C ALA A 97 -2.51 -19.92 10.63
N ILE A 98 -2.79 -19.43 9.43
CA ILE A 98 -3.98 -19.80 8.65
C ILE A 98 -3.60 -20.84 7.60
N ASN A 99 -4.47 -21.82 7.39
CA ASN A 99 -4.31 -22.82 6.33
C ASN A 99 -5.28 -22.54 5.17
N GLN A 100 -5.19 -23.34 4.11
CA GLN A 100 -6.02 -23.16 2.91
C GLN A 100 -7.51 -23.19 3.21
N ALA A 101 -7.97 -24.17 4.01
CA ALA A 101 -9.38 -24.26 4.41
C ALA A 101 -9.86 -23.01 5.17
N GLY A 102 -9.00 -22.41 6.00
CA GLY A 102 -9.30 -21.15 6.69
C GLY A 102 -9.44 -19.97 5.73
N LEU A 103 -8.61 -19.89 4.69
CA LEU A 103 -8.73 -18.87 3.64
C LEU A 103 -10.01 -19.04 2.82
N GLU A 104 -10.33 -20.27 2.44
CA GLU A 104 -11.55 -20.57 1.69
C GLU A 104 -12.82 -20.28 2.52
N ALA A 105 -12.80 -20.57 3.82
CA ALA A 105 -13.90 -20.28 4.73
C ALA A 105 -14.22 -18.78 4.83
N VAL A 106 -13.24 -17.90 4.62
CA VAL A 106 -13.45 -16.44 4.59
C VAL A 106 -13.74 -15.90 3.19
N GLY A 107 -13.93 -16.79 2.21
CA GLY A 107 -14.34 -16.46 0.84
C GLY A 107 -13.20 -16.18 -0.13
N ILE A 108 -11.97 -16.59 0.19
CA ILE A 108 -10.85 -16.56 -0.77
C ILE A 108 -11.01 -17.75 -1.72
N PRO A 109 -10.99 -17.55 -3.06
CA PRO A 109 -11.02 -18.66 -4.00
C PRO A 109 -9.82 -19.60 -3.82
N ALA A 110 -10.02 -20.91 -3.94
CA ALA A 110 -8.99 -21.93 -3.70
C ALA A 110 -7.65 -21.65 -4.42
N ARG A 111 -7.71 -21.20 -5.68
CA ARG A 111 -6.50 -20.82 -6.45
C ARG A 111 -5.70 -19.72 -5.75
N SER A 112 -6.36 -18.63 -5.36
CA SER A 112 -5.71 -17.52 -4.66
C SER A 112 -5.25 -17.92 -3.27
N ALA A 113 -5.97 -18.80 -2.58
CA ALA A 113 -5.56 -19.32 -1.27
C ALA A 113 -4.23 -20.09 -1.35
N ILE A 114 -4.10 -20.98 -2.34
CA ILE A 114 -2.87 -21.74 -2.59
C ILE A 114 -1.71 -20.79 -2.93
N GLU A 115 -1.94 -19.83 -3.82
CA GLU A 115 -0.95 -18.82 -4.21
C GLU A 115 -0.44 -18.03 -3.00
N LEU A 116 -1.37 -17.46 -2.22
CA LEU A 116 -1.03 -16.66 -1.04
C LEU A 116 -0.22 -17.46 -0.01
N LEU A 117 -0.58 -18.72 0.26
CA LEU A 117 0.16 -19.57 1.20
C LEU A 117 1.54 -19.96 0.65
N SER A 118 1.60 -20.38 -0.62
CA SER A 118 2.87 -20.77 -1.27
C SER A 118 3.86 -19.61 -1.25
N GLU A 119 3.38 -18.41 -1.60
CA GLU A 119 4.20 -17.21 -1.55
C GLU A 119 4.59 -16.88 -0.12
N ASN A 120 3.72 -17.04 0.88
CA ASN A 120 4.03 -16.72 2.27
C ASN A 120 5.10 -17.68 2.85
N GLU A 121 5.05 -18.96 2.46
CA GLU A 121 5.96 -20.02 2.90
C GLU A 121 7.31 -20.01 2.17
N ALA A 122 7.36 -19.57 0.91
CA ALA A 122 8.60 -19.51 0.13
C ALA A 122 9.63 -18.56 0.79
N ARG A 123 10.71 -19.15 1.31
CA ARG A 123 11.91 -18.46 1.80
C ARG A 123 13.06 -18.66 0.82
#